data_AF-A0A7J7IVZ7-F1
#
_entry.id   AF-A0A7J7IVZ7-F1
#
_cell.length_a   1.000
_cell.length_b   1.000
_cell.length_c   1.000
_cell.angle_alpha   90.00
_cell.angle_beta   90.00
_cell.angle_gamma   90.00
#
_symmetry.space_group_name_H-M   'P 1'
#
loop_
_entity.id
_entity.type
_entity.pdbx_description
1 polymer ?
#
loop_
_entity_poly.entity_id
_entity_poly.type
_entity_poly.pdbx_seq_one_letter_code
_entity_poly.pdbx_strand_id
1 'polypeptide(L)'
;MSRFILLLAGVVAVSCHLCMLNPPQRSSLGPTVNGLRSHDCYRVIPPCGAKPAENSTTYLQAGSVYTIIFQKNLDHIDYKTPGWFTVSFGVDEQSFVEVARVKDRGEKNLHLFSEDIIVPPVMNHSKRIVQVAYVTNNASMAPPVAIYYQCSDVIIY
;
A
#
# COMPACT_ATOMS: atom_id res chain seq x y z
N MET A 1 47.27 20.19 -18.10
CA MET A 1 45.80 20.32 -18.11
C MET A 1 45.19 18.97 -17.74
N SER A 2 44.87 18.77 -16.46
CA SER A 2 44.31 17.49 -15.98
C SER A 2 42.78 17.55 -16.08
N ARG A 3 42.19 16.68 -16.92
CA ARG A 3 40.74 16.56 -17.09
C ARG A 3 40.19 15.67 -15.97
N PHE A 4 39.53 16.27 -14.98
CA PHE A 4 38.70 15.54 -14.02
C PHE A 4 37.40 15.09 -14.72
N ILE A 5 37.24 13.79 -14.95
CA ILE A 5 35.97 13.19 -15.37
C ILE A 5 35.16 12.92 -14.11
N LEU A 6 34.16 13.75 -13.83
CA LEU A 6 33.14 13.48 -12.81
C LEU A 6 32.19 12.39 -13.35
N LEU A 7 32.42 11.15 -12.95
CA LEU A 7 31.45 10.05 -13.10
C LEU A 7 30.31 10.29 -12.10
N LEU A 8 29.24 10.94 -12.57
CA LEU A 8 27.99 11.03 -11.84
C LEU A 8 27.31 9.65 -11.90
N ALA A 9 27.59 8.79 -10.92
CA ALA A 9 26.90 7.52 -10.73
C ALA A 9 25.43 7.82 -10.40
N GLY A 10 24.57 7.76 -11.41
CA GLY A 10 23.13 7.90 -11.25
C GLY A 10 22.59 6.78 -10.37
N VAL A 11 22.19 7.10 -9.15
CA VAL A 11 21.45 6.18 -8.29
C VAL A 11 20.10 5.94 -8.95
N VAL A 12 19.94 4.80 -9.61
CA VAL A 12 18.65 4.39 -10.15
C VAL A 12 17.77 4.07 -8.93
N ALA A 13 16.93 5.01 -8.54
CA ALA A 13 15.93 4.79 -7.51
C ALA A 13 14.96 3.71 -8.01
N VAL A 14 15.05 2.54 -7.40
CA VAL A 14 14.17 1.41 -7.68
C VAL A 14 12.85 1.67 -6.92
N SER A 15 11.71 1.63 -7.60
CA SER A 15 10.44 2.20 -7.11
C SER A 15 9.29 1.22 -7.31
N CYS A 16 8.68 0.73 -6.22
CA CYS A 16 7.50 -0.13 -6.29
C CYS A 16 6.23 0.69 -6.42
N HIS A 17 5.14 0.04 -6.79
CA HIS A 17 3.83 0.67 -6.89
C HIS A 17 2.78 -0.29 -6.33
N LEU A 18 1.96 0.22 -5.42
CA LEU A 18 0.88 -0.51 -4.74
C LEU A 18 -0.40 0.30 -4.90
N CYS A 19 -1.47 -0.30 -5.40
CA CYS A 19 -2.80 0.30 -5.39
C CYS A 19 -3.77 -0.54 -4.55
N MET A 20 -4.68 0.10 -3.83
CA MET A 20 -5.78 -0.57 -3.14
C MET A 20 -7.08 -0.28 -3.91
N LEU A 21 -7.73 -1.36 -4.35
CA LEU A 21 -8.88 -1.32 -5.24
C LEU A 21 -10.20 -1.49 -4.48
N ASN A 22 -10.20 -2.34 -3.45
CA ASN A 22 -11.34 -2.57 -2.58
C ASN A 22 -10.85 -2.65 -1.11
N PRO A 23 -11.31 -1.76 -0.21
CA PRO A 23 -12.17 -0.60 -0.48
C PRO A 23 -11.44 0.42 -1.38
N PRO A 24 -12.16 1.34 -2.05
CA PRO A 24 -11.52 2.36 -2.89
C PRO A 24 -10.52 3.17 -2.08
N GLN A 25 -9.26 3.21 -2.52
CA GLN A 25 -8.25 4.06 -1.87
C GLN A 25 -8.64 5.54 -1.92
N ARG A 26 -8.12 6.32 -0.98
CA ARG A 26 -8.17 7.79 -0.97
C ARG A 26 -7.61 8.33 -2.27
N SER A 27 -8.27 9.35 -2.79
CA SER A 27 -8.10 9.91 -4.12
C SER A 27 -8.43 8.89 -5.21
N SER A 28 -9.16 9.36 -6.21
CA SER A 28 -9.59 8.50 -7.32
C SER A 28 -8.40 7.82 -7.99
N LEU A 29 -8.61 6.55 -8.36
CA LEU A 29 -7.71 5.84 -9.26
C LEU A 29 -7.94 6.36 -10.68
N GLY A 30 -6.88 6.89 -11.30
CA GLY A 30 -6.92 7.31 -12.68
C GLY A 30 -7.00 6.15 -13.67
N PRO A 31 -7.15 6.44 -14.97
CA PRO A 31 -7.17 5.43 -16.04
C PRO A 31 -5.86 4.64 -16.15
N THR A 32 -4.80 5.11 -15.50
CA THR A 32 -3.47 4.50 -15.54
C THR A 32 -3.26 3.44 -14.45
N VAL A 33 -4.30 3.06 -13.68
CA VAL A 33 -4.18 2.08 -12.58
C VAL A 33 -3.60 0.73 -13.01
N ASN A 34 -3.75 0.34 -14.28
CA ASN A 34 -3.14 -0.88 -14.83
C ASN A 34 -1.74 -0.67 -15.43
N GLY A 35 -1.18 0.53 -15.28
CA GLY A 35 0.20 0.84 -15.63
C GLY A 35 1.16 0.44 -14.50
N LEU A 36 2.31 -0.12 -14.87
CA LEU A 36 3.35 -0.52 -13.91
C LEU A 36 3.73 0.62 -12.96
N ARG A 37 3.88 1.84 -13.51
CA ARG A 37 4.31 3.03 -12.78
C ARG A 37 3.16 4.04 -12.59
N SER A 38 1.97 3.54 -12.29
CA SER A 38 0.80 4.40 -12.08
C SER A 38 1.05 5.34 -10.90
N HIS A 39 1.05 6.64 -11.15
CA HIS A 39 1.37 7.64 -10.14
C HIS A 39 0.47 7.53 -8.88
N ASP A 40 -0.79 7.12 -9.05
CA ASP A 40 -1.73 6.94 -7.93
C ASP A 40 -1.35 5.79 -6.99
N CYS A 41 -0.54 4.85 -7.48
CA CYS A 41 -0.01 3.70 -6.76
C CYS A 41 1.38 3.96 -6.13
N TYR A 42 2.00 5.12 -6.36
CA TYR A 42 3.30 5.48 -5.77
C TYR A 42 3.12 6.40 -4.57
N ARG A 43 3.06 5.83 -3.37
CA ARG A 43 2.76 6.56 -2.14
C ARG A 43 3.67 6.15 -1.00
N VAL A 44 4.73 6.91 -0.76
CA VAL A 44 5.78 6.56 0.22
C VAL A 44 5.75 7.36 1.52
N ILE A 45 4.86 8.35 1.62
CA ILE A 45 4.75 9.20 2.82
C ILE A 45 3.76 8.55 3.80
N PRO A 46 4.16 8.19 5.03
CA PRO A 46 3.25 7.60 6.00
C PRO A 46 2.19 8.59 6.49
N PRO A 47 1.06 8.10 7.02
CA PRO A 47 0.60 6.70 6.95
C PRO A 47 -0.23 6.42 5.69
N CYS A 48 -0.64 7.45 4.94
CA CYS A 48 -1.64 7.34 3.87
C CYS A 48 -1.18 7.97 2.55
N GLY A 49 0.13 8.04 2.31
CA GLY A 49 0.68 8.59 1.07
C GLY A 49 0.53 10.10 0.94
N ALA A 50 0.47 10.83 2.07
CA ALA A 50 0.11 12.24 2.11
C ALA A 50 -1.24 12.59 1.45
N LYS A 51 -2.17 11.62 1.38
CA LYS A 51 -3.53 11.87 0.90
C LYS A 51 -4.46 12.24 2.04
N PRO A 52 -5.23 13.34 1.89
CA PRO A 52 -6.17 13.77 2.92
C PRO A 52 -7.27 12.72 3.13
N ALA A 53 -7.84 12.69 4.33
CA ALA A 53 -9.03 11.90 4.60
C ALA A 53 -10.22 12.34 3.72
N GLU A 54 -11.03 11.37 3.31
CA GLU A 54 -12.18 11.56 2.44
C GLU A 54 -13.46 11.07 3.12
N ASN A 55 -14.61 11.53 2.61
CA ASN A 55 -15.88 10.98 3.05
C ASN A 55 -16.05 9.58 2.46
N SER A 56 -16.17 8.58 3.34
CA SER A 56 -16.39 7.20 2.93
C SER A 56 -17.76 7.01 2.25
N THR A 57 -17.76 6.28 1.15
CA THR A 57 -18.96 5.63 0.58
C THR A 57 -19.01 4.11 0.85
N THR A 58 -18.00 3.58 1.54
CA THR A 58 -17.89 2.15 1.88
C THR A 58 -18.39 1.90 3.29
N TYR A 59 -19.34 0.97 3.41
CA TYR A 59 -19.92 0.52 4.67
C TYR A 59 -19.55 -0.94 4.91
N LEU A 60 -19.03 -1.23 6.09
CA LEU A 60 -18.61 -2.57 6.51
C LEU A 60 -19.43 -2.99 7.73
N GLN A 61 -19.92 -4.23 7.72
CA GLN A 61 -20.65 -4.77 8.86
C GLN A 61 -19.68 -5.25 9.93
N ALA A 62 -19.86 -4.81 11.18
CA ALA A 62 -19.04 -5.25 12.30
C ALA A 62 -19.07 -6.79 12.45
N GLY A 63 -17.89 -7.40 12.64
CA GLY A 63 -17.74 -8.85 12.79
C GLY A 63 -17.92 -9.67 11.52
N SER A 64 -18.25 -9.05 10.37
CA SER A 64 -18.34 -9.77 9.10
C SER A 64 -16.95 -10.00 8.49
N VAL A 65 -16.89 -10.94 7.55
CA VAL A 65 -15.74 -11.07 6.64
C VAL A 65 -15.86 -9.98 5.58
N TYR A 66 -14.74 -9.32 5.27
CA TYR A 66 -14.64 -8.39 4.15
C TYR A 66 -13.35 -8.66 3.38
N THR A 67 -13.44 -8.65 2.05
CA THR A 67 -12.30 -8.94 1.18
C THR A 67 -11.60 -7.65 0.75
N ILE A 68 -10.34 -7.48 1.15
CA ILE A 68 -9.47 -6.41 0.66
C ILE A 68 -8.86 -6.84 -0.66
N ILE A 69 -8.97 -5.98 -1.68
CA ILE A 69 -8.35 -6.21 -2.99
C ILE A 69 -7.32 -5.11 -3.22
N PHE A 70 -6.08 -5.51 -3.49
CA PHE A 70 -4.99 -4.61 -3.81
C PHE A 70 -4.11 -5.17 -4.92
N GLN A 71 -3.43 -4.29 -5.64
CA GLN A 71 -2.62 -4.61 -6.80
C GLN A 71 -1.16 -4.24 -6.56
N LYS A 72 -0.25 -5.19 -6.78
CA LYS A 72 1.19 -4.91 -6.91
C LYS A 72 1.46 -4.47 -8.33
N ASN A 73 1.49 -3.17 -8.58
CA ASN A 73 1.64 -2.60 -9.91
C ASN A 73 3.05 -2.83 -10.48
N LEU A 74 4.08 -2.58 -9.67
CA LEU A 74 5.47 -2.79 -10.02
C LEU A 74 6.17 -3.52 -8.89
N ASP A 75 6.68 -4.69 -9.24
CA ASP A 75 7.41 -5.60 -8.38
C ASP A 75 8.87 -5.19 -8.24
N HIS A 76 9.38 -5.31 -7.01
CA HIS A 76 10.79 -5.29 -6.71
C HIS A 76 11.13 -6.27 -5.58
N ILE A 77 10.71 -7.52 -5.75
CA ILE A 77 11.08 -8.58 -4.82
C ILE A 77 12.60 -8.80 -4.79
N ASP A 78 13.14 -8.97 -3.58
CA ASP A 78 14.37 -9.71 -3.37
C ASP A 78 14.01 -11.11 -2.85
N TYR A 79 14.29 -12.15 -3.64
CA TYR A 79 13.96 -13.52 -3.24
C TYR A 79 14.75 -13.99 -1.99
N LYS A 80 15.85 -13.32 -1.64
CA LYS A 80 16.61 -13.60 -0.41
C LYS A 80 15.95 -12.97 0.81
N THR A 81 15.39 -11.77 0.66
CA THR A 81 14.71 -11.02 1.71
C THR A 81 13.34 -10.54 1.22
N PRO A 82 12.37 -11.46 1.06
CA PRO A 82 11.07 -11.09 0.51
C PRO A 82 10.37 -10.06 1.41
N GLY A 83 9.70 -9.12 0.75
CA GLY A 83 8.80 -8.17 1.38
C GLY A 83 7.49 -8.80 1.84
N TRP A 84 6.59 -7.95 2.32
CA TRP A 84 5.24 -8.34 2.70
C TRP A 84 4.27 -7.18 2.61
N PHE A 85 3.00 -7.50 2.49
CA PHE A 85 1.88 -6.59 2.59
C PHE A 85 1.25 -6.72 3.97
N THR A 86 0.80 -5.60 4.54
CA THR A 86 -0.03 -5.59 5.75
C THR A 86 -1.37 -4.95 5.44
N VAL A 87 -2.43 -5.47 6.04
CA VAL A 87 -3.74 -4.82 6.11
C VAL A 87 -3.97 -4.42 7.56
N SER A 88 -4.33 -3.16 7.80
CA SER A 88 -4.51 -2.62 9.14
C SER A 88 -5.74 -1.72 9.25
N PHE A 89 -6.34 -1.66 10.44
CA PHE A 89 -7.38 -0.68 10.77
C PHE A 89 -6.85 0.42 11.68
N GLY A 90 -7.17 1.67 11.38
CA GLY A 90 -6.93 2.82 12.25
C GLY A 90 -8.22 3.49 12.70
N VAL A 91 -8.21 3.99 13.94
CA VAL A 91 -9.22 4.95 14.44
C VAL A 91 -8.90 6.37 13.96
N ASP A 92 -7.62 6.62 13.72
CA ASP A 92 -7.03 7.83 13.16
C ASP A 92 -5.73 7.44 12.42
N GLU A 93 -4.99 8.44 11.95
CA GLU A 93 -3.73 8.27 11.24
C GLU A 93 -2.52 8.01 12.16
N GLN A 94 -2.72 8.03 13.49
CA GLN A 94 -1.64 7.86 14.46
C GLN A 94 -1.49 6.41 14.92
N SER A 95 -2.59 5.64 14.91
CA SER A 95 -2.62 4.28 15.41
C SER A 95 -3.33 3.32 14.46
N PHE A 96 -2.59 2.28 14.04
CA PHE A 96 -3.07 1.21 13.20
C PHE A 96 -2.88 -0.15 13.87
N VAL A 97 -3.89 -1.01 13.80
CA VAL A 97 -3.86 -2.40 14.24
C VAL A 97 -3.85 -3.30 13.01
N GLU A 98 -2.77 -4.07 12.84
CA GLU A 98 -2.64 -5.06 11.76
C GLU A 98 -3.67 -6.18 11.96
N VAL A 99 -4.42 -6.50 10.92
CA VAL A 99 -5.43 -7.57 10.88
C VAL A 99 -5.09 -8.67 9.90
N ALA A 100 -4.22 -8.40 8.92
CA ALA A 100 -3.69 -9.41 8.03
C ALA A 100 -2.28 -9.06 7.54
N ARG A 101 -1.54 -10.11 7.17
CA ARG A 101 -0.21 -10.01 6.57
C ARG A 101 -0.02 -11.03 5.47
N VAL A 102 0.33 -10.55 4.28
CA VAL A 102 0.55 -11.38 3.10
C VAL A 102 2.02 -11.30 2.71
N LYS A 103 2.70 -12.44 2.66
CA LYS A 103 4.11 -12.48 2.20
C LYS A 103 4.17 -12.26 0.69
N ASP A 104 5.08 -11.41 0.22
CA ASP A 104 5.38 -11.31 -1.23
C ASP A 104 6.20 -12.54 -1.65
N ARG A 105 5.65 -13.36 -2.55
CA ARG A 105 6.31 -14.59 -3.03
C ARG A 105 6.91 -14.41 -4.42
N GLY A 106 6.93 -13.19 -4.95
CA GLY A 106 7.43 -12.89 -6.28
C GLY A 106 6.33 -12.96 -7.33
N GLU A 107 5.10 -12.65 -6.90
CA GLU A 107 3.99 -12.47 -7.82
C GLU A 107 4.37 -11.44 -8.88
N LYS A 108 3.90 -11.61 -10.12
CA LYS A 108 4.28 -10.74 -11.23
C LYS A 108 3.74 -9.32 -11.03
N ASN A 109 4.26 -8.38 -11.82
CA ASN A 109 3.66 -7.06 -11.97
C ASN A 109 2.15 -7.16 -12.29
N LEU A 110 1.39 -6.19 -11.80
CA LEU A 110 -0.06 -6.10 -11.89
C LEU A 110 -0.81 -7.27 -11.22
N HIS A 111 -0.16 -8.04 -10.35
CA HIS A 111 -0.84 -9.09 -9.61
C HIS A 111 -1.85 -8.51 -8.63
N LEU A 112 -3.04 -9.11 -8.61
CA LEU A 112 -4.12 -8.80 -7.68
C LEU A 112 -4.06 -9.75 -6.50
N PHE A 113 -3.95 -9.17 -5.31
CA PHE A 113 -4.13 -9.87 -4.05
C PHE A 113 -5.57 -9.68 -3.57
N SER A 114 -6.08 -10.73 -2.93
CA SER A 114 -7.41 -10.77 -2.33
C SER A 114 -7.26 -11.36 -0.94
N GLU A 115 -7.46 -10.56 0.09
CA GLU A 115 -7.25 -10.95 1.50
C GLU A 115 -8.53 -10.76 2.29
N ASP A 116 -9.05 -11.84 2.87
CA ASP A 116 -10.23 -11.81 3.72
C ASP A 116 -9.85 -11.40 5.15
N ILE A 117 -10.51 -10.38 5.66
CA ILE A 117 -10.32 -9.88 7.02
C ILE A 117 -11.62 -9.94 7.82
N ILE A 118 -11.51 -10.04 9.14
CA ILE A 118 -12.65 -9.82 10.04
C ILE A 118 -12.74 -8.33 10.36
N VAL A 119 -13.87 -7.73 10.03
CA VAL A 119 -14.16 -6.33 10.36
C VAL A 119 -14.26 -6.20 11.88
N PRO A 120 -13.49 -5.29 12.52
CA PRO A 120 -13.46 -5.21 13.97
C PRO A 120 -14.83 -4.82 14.54
N PRO A 121 -15.18 -5.35 15.73
CA PRO A 121 -16.42 -4.95 16.39
C PRO A 121 -16.40 -3.46 16.75
N VAL A 122 -17.52 -2.79 16.56
CA VAL A 122 -17.73 -1.41 17.01
C VAL A 122 -19.08 -1.31 17.72
N MET A 123 -19.16 -0.43 18.73
CA MET A 123 -20.40 -0.23 19.49
C MET A 123 -21.39 0.70 18.78
N ASN A 124 -20.92 1.55 17.86
CA ASN A 124 -21.69 2.53 17.10
C ASN A 124 -21.09 2.67 15.71
N HIS A 125 -21.84 3.27 14.78
CA HIS A 125 -21.32 3.66 13.47
C HIS A 125 -20.02 4.44 13.64
N SER A 126 -18.93 3.91 13.09
CA SER A 126 -17.59 4.42 13.36
C SER A 126 -16.81 4.61 12.08
N LYS A 127 -16.28 5.82 11.89
CA LYS A 127 -15.29 6.09 10.85
C LYS A 127 -14.00 5.36 11.21
N ARG A 128 -13.45 4.63 10.25
CA ARG A 128 -12.18 3.92 10.36
C ARG A 128 -11.37 4.12 9.09
N ILE A 129 -10.07 3.88 9.20
CA ILE A 129 -9.15 3.87 8.08
C ILE A 129 -8.73 2.42 7.85
N VAL A 130 -8.88 1.91 6.63
CA VAL A 130 -8.22 0.70 6.18
C VAL A 130 -6.92 1.11 5.51
N GLN A 131 -5.80 0.57 5.96
CA GLN A 131 -4.49 0.77 5.35
C GLN A 131 -3.99 -0.55 4.76
N VAL A 132 -3.54 -0.50 3.49
CA VAL A 132 -2.65 -1.50 2.93
C VAL A 132 -1.26 -0.89 2.82
N ALA A 133 -0.25 -1.56 3.39
CA ALA A 133 1.14 -1.15 3.26
C ALA A 133 1.97 -2.28 2.63
N TYR A 134 2.83 -1.94 1.67
CA TYR A 134 3.82 -2.87 1.10
C TYR A 134 5.21 -2.52 1.62
N VAL A 135 5.80 -3.42 2.40
CA VAL A 135 7.19 -3.33 2.88
C VAL A 135 8.07 -4.14 1.94
N THR A 136 8.97 -3.50 1.20
CA THR A 136 9.78 -4.18 0.17
C THR A 136 10.83 -5.12 0.74
N ASN A 137 11.40 -4.77 1.90
CA ASN A 137 12.47 -5.51 2.56
C ASN A 137 13.64 -5.91 1.63
N ASN A 138 13.94 -5.10 0.62
CA ASN A 138 14.90 -5.42 -0.43
C ASN A 138 16.23 -4.70 -0.20
N ALA A 139 17.20 -5.40 0.40
CA ALA A 139 18.51 -4.83 0.72
C ALA A 139 19.30 -4.34 -0.50
N SER A 140 18.95 -4.82 -1.70
CA SER A 140 19.56 -4.43 -2.96
C SER A 140 18.97 -3.14 -3.55
N MET A 141 17.90 -2.59 -2.97
CA MET A 141 17.28 -1.32 -3.36
C MET A 141 17.82 -0.14 -2.55
N ALA A 142 17.67 1.07 -3.10
CA ALA A 142 17.88 2.32 -2.38
C ALA A 142 16.56 3.11 -2.32
N PRO A 143 15.95 3.30 -1.12
CA PRO A 143 16.40 2.77 0.17
C PRO A 143 16.24 1.24 0.27
N PRO A 144 17.03 0.55 1.14
CA PRO A 144 16.96 -0.90 1.37
C PRO A 144 15.59 -1.39 1.86
N VAL A 145 14.85 -0.52 2.53
CA VAL A 145 13.46 -0.76 2.91
C VAL A 145 12.68 0.47 2.50
N ALA A 146 11.73 0.27 1.59
CA ALA A 146 10.73 1.26 1.23
C ALA A 146 9.36 0.72 1.66
N ILE A 147 8.49 1.62 2.10
CA ILE A 147 7.10 1.27 2.44
C ILE A 147 6.18 2.10 1.56
N TYR A 148 5.21 1.44 0.94
CA TYR A 148 4.21 2.04 0.08
C TYR A 148 2.85 1.93 0.77
N TYR A 149 2.14 3.04 0.90
CA TYR A 149 0.95 3.15 1.72
C TYR A 149 -0.27 3.48 0.87
N GLN A 150 -1.35 2.74 1.06
CA GLN A 150 -2.67 3.07 0.55
C GLN A 150 -3.66 3.05 1.70
N CYS A 151 -4.50 4.08 1.79
CA CYS A 151 -5.56 4.16 2.79
C CYS A 151 -6.91 4.32 2.12
N SER A 152 -7.96 3.89 2.79
CA SER A 152 -9.36 4.14 2.46
C SER A 152 -10.10 4.48 3.75
N ASP A 153 -10.98 5.46 3.69
CA ASP A 153 -11.88 5.77 4.77
C ASP A 153 -13.13 4.90 4.62
N VAL A 154 -13.53 4.22 5.70
CA VAL A 154 -14.69 3.31 5.76
C VAL A 154 -15.59 3.67 6.93
N ILE A 155 -16.86 3.26 6.87
CA ILE A 155 -17.80 3.32 8.00
C ILE A 155 -18.11 1.90 8.43
N ILE A 156 -17.80 1.56 9.67
CA ILE A 156 -18.22 0.28 10.26
C ILE A 156 -19.55 0.50 10.99
N TYR A 157 -20.52 -0.38 10.78
CA TYR A 157 -21.84 -0.35 11.44
C TYR A 157 -22.15 -1.65 12.19
#